data_AF-A0A6G3BM76-F1
#
_entry.id   AF-A0A6G3BM76-F1
#
_cell.length_a   1.000
_cell.length_b   1.000
_cell.length_c   1.000
_cell.angle_alpha   90.00
_cell.angle_beta   90.00
_cell.angle_gamma   90.00
#
_symmetry.space_group_name_H-M   'P 1'
#
loop_
_entity.id
_entity.type
_entity.pdbx_description
1 polymer ?
#
loop_
_entity_poly.entity_id
_entity_poly.type
_entity_poly.pdbx_seq_one_letter_code
_entity_poly.pdbx_strand_id
1 'polypeptide(L)'
;MARIQVLELPTIHRKNGTYETPFVLIVDHVTEQEADSLAHRVKGLSERCGARTAVISEIPLDVASPSALDVQSDFVDEYANPDIIGTTPTP
;
A
#
# COMPACT_ATOMS: atom_id res chain seq x y z
N MET A 1 -16.17 -8.37 14.53
CA MET A 1 -14.81 -8.54 15.09
C MET A 1 -13.86 -8.05 14.03
N ALA A 2 -13.06 -7.03 14.34
CA ALA A 2 -12.07 -6.51 13.41
C ALA A 2 -11.08 -7.63 13.01
N ARG A 3 -10.73 -7.70 11.72
CA ARG A 3 -9.75 -8.64 11.18
C ARG A 3 -8.56 -7.86 10.68
N ILE A 4 -7.36 -8.33 11.01
CA ILE A 4 -6.09 -7.75 10.56
C ILE A 4 -5.51 -8.67 9.50
N GLN A 5 -5.12 -8.08 8.38
CA GLN A 5 -4.47 -8.76 7.25
C GLN A 5 -3.18 -8.01 6.90
N VAL A 6 -2.21 -8.75 6.38
CA VAL A 6 -0.94 -8.20 5.85
C VAL A 6 -0.91 -8.52 4.37
N LEU A 7 -0.80 -7.48 3.54
CA LEU A 7 -0.62 -7.63 2.10
C LEU A 7 0.82 -7.31 1.76
N GLU A 8 1.59 -8.34 1.42
CA GLU A 8 2.92 -8.17 0.85
C GLU A 8 2.80 -7.68 -0.59
N LEU A 9 3.61 -6.68 -0.93
CA LEU A 9 3.73 -6.12 -2.26
C LEU A 9 4.95 -6.73 -2.97
N PRO A 10 5.01 -6.62 -4.32
CA PRO A 10 6.18 -7.05 -5.06
C PRO A 10 7.48 -6.48 -4.50
N THR A 11 8.51 -7.32 -4.46
CA THR A 11 9.83 -6.92 -3.97
C THR A 11 10.44 -5.88 -4.91
N ILE A 12 10.92 -4.78 -4.33
CA ILE A 12 11.56 -3.68 -5.05
C ILE A 12 13.07 -3.89 -5.00
N HIS A 13 13.68 -4.04 -6.18
CA HIS A 13 15.13 -4.06 -6.34
C HIS A 13 15.63 -2.64 -6.60
N ARG A 14 16.48 -2.12 -5.70
CA ARG A 14 17.05 -0.77 -5.83
C ARG A 14 18.41 -0.81 -6.55
N LYS A 15 18.74 0.28 -7.26
CA LYS A 15 20.02 0.45 -7.99
C LYS A 15 21.27 0.33 -7.09
N ASN A 16 21.13 0.51 -5.78
CA ASN A 16 22.20 0.35 -4.80
C ASN A 16 22.40 -1.10 -4.32
N GLY A 17 21.73 -2.09 -4.93
CA GLY A 17 21.85 -3.50 -4.58
C GLY A 17 21.01 -3.93 -3.36
N THR A 18 20.20 -3.04 -2.79
CA THR A 18 19.26 -3.39 -1.71
C THR A 18 17.94 -3.89 -2.26
N TYR A 19 17.31 -4.79 -1.50
CA TYR A 19 15.96 -5.27 -1.76
C TYR A 19 15.04 -4.92 -0.59
N GLU A 20 13.79 -4.62 -0.88
CA GLU A 20 12.74 -4.39 0.10
C GLU A 20 11.47 -5.06 -0.40
N THR A 21 10.81 -5.82 0.48
CA THR A 21 9.46 -6.34 0.23
C THR A 21 8.50 -5.50 1.05
N PRO A 22 7.94 -4.42 0.48
CA PRO A 22 7.02 -3.56 1.21
C PRO A 22 5.72 -4.32 1.48
N PHE A 23 4.99 -3.89 2.49
CA PHE A 23 3.69 -4.47 2.82
C PHE A 23 2.72 -3.40 3.31
N VAL A 24 1.43 -3.71 3.25
CA VAL A 24 0.33 -2.87 3.71
C VAL A 24 -0.41 -3.60 4.83
N LEU A 25 -0.75 -2.87 5.88
CA LEU A 25 -1.63 -3.37 6.94
C LEU A 25 -3.08 -3.07 6.55
N ILE A 26 -3.94 -4.08 6.64
CA ILE A 26 -5.38 -3.93 6.37
C ILE A 26 -6.12 -4.34 7.62
N VAL A 27 -6.99 -3.48 8.12
CA VAL A 27 -7.89 -3.77 9.24
C VAL A 27 -9.31 -3.61 8.74
N ASP A 28 -10.02 -4.71 8.57
CA ASP A 28 -11.40 -4.70 8.07
C ASP A 28 -12.39 -5.26 9.10
N HIS A 29 -13.68 -5.23 8.78
CA HIS A 29 -14.77 -5.58 9.70
C HIS A 29 -14.77 -4.75 10.99
N VAL A 30 -14.31 -3.49 10.90
CA VAL A 30 -14.41 -2.55 12.01
C VAL A 30 -15.82 -1.94 12.05
N THR A 31 -16.30 -1.62 13.23
CA THR A 31 -17.47 -0.74 13.35
C THR A 31 -17.05 0.72 13.16
N GLU A 32 -17.99 1.59 12.79
CA GLU A 32 -17.77 3.04 12.67
C GLU A 32 -17.10 3.62 13.93
N GLN A 33 -17.56 3.21 15.12
CA GLN A 33 -16.99 3.63 16.40
C GLN A 33 -15.55 3.13 16.64
N GLU A 34 -15.19 1.97 16.10
CA GLU A 34 -13.84 1.42 16.19
C GLU A 34 -12.88 2.04 15.17
N ALA A 35 -13.39 2.49 14.02
CA ALA A 35 -12.58 3.01 12.92
C ALA A 35 -11.70 4.19 13.37
N ASP A 36 -12.29 5.18 14.05
CA ASP A 36 -11.58 6.36 14.55
C ASP A 36 -10.53 6.01 15.61
N SER A 37 -10.88 5.12 16.55
CA SER A 37 -9.96 4.68 17.60
C SER A 37 -8.79 3.87 17.03
N LEU A 38 -9.06 3.03 16.03
CA LEU A 38 -8.06 2.21 15.35
C LEU A 38 -7.19 3.05 14.42
N ALA A 39 -7.70 4.11 13.78
CA ALA A 39 -6.91 4.97 12.89
C ALA A 39 -5.63 5.48 13.56
N HIS A 40 -5.74 5.98 14.79
CA HIS A 40 -4.57 6.43 15.54
C HIS A 40 -3.61 5.31 15.92
N ARG A 41 -4.14 4.17 16.38
CA ARG A 41 -3.34 3.03 16.84
C ARG A 41 -2.62 2.34 15.69
N VAL A 42 -3.32 2.14 14.58
CA VAL A 42 -2.83 1.45 13.39
C VAL A 42 -1.81 2.32 12.66
N LYS A 43 -1.98 3.65 12.64
CA LYS A 43 -0.94 4.56 12.14
C LYS A 43 0.38 4.41 12.91
N GLY A 44 0.32 4.42 14.24
CA GLY A 44 1.51 4.18 15.06
C GLY A 44 2.10 2.78 14.87
N LEU A 45 1.27 1.78 14.63
CA LEU A 45 1.72 0.42 14.33
C LEU A 45 2.41 0.35 12.97
N SER A 46 1.83 0.95 11.91
CA SER A 46 2.38 0.92 10.55
C SER A 46 3.77 1.55 10.49
N GLU A 47 3.97 2.67 11.20
CA GLU A 47 5.27 3.34 11.29
C GLU A 47 6.30 2.44 11.99
N ARG A 48 5.91 1.78 13.09
CA ARG A 48 6.81 0.93 13.87
C ARG A 48 7.21 -0.36 13.16
N CYS A 49 6.31 -0.94 12.36
CA CYS A 49 6.60 -2.16 11.62
C CYS A 49 7.16 -1.90 10.21
N GLY A 50 7.25 -0.64 9.77
CA GLY A 50 7.71 -0.29 8.43
C GLY A 50 6.70 -0.62 7.33
N ALA A 51 5.41 -0.73 7.66
CA ALA A 51 4.38 -0.87 6.65
C ALA A 51 4.31 0.40 5.80
N ARG A 52 4.05 0.25 4.51
CA ARG A 52 3.98 1.38 3.58
C ARG A 52 2.79 2.29 3.87
N THR A 53 1.69 1.67 4.26
CA THR A 53 0.47 2.34 4.69
C THR A 53 -0.38 1.38 5.52
N ALA A 54 -1.46 1.90 6.09
CA ALA A 54 -2.50 1.09 6.67
C ALA A 54 -3.88 1.53 6.18
N VAL A 55 -4.74 0.55 5.93
CA VAL A 55 -6.12 0.74 5.48
C VAL A 55 -7.06 0.22 6.55
N ILE A 56 -8.06 1.02 6.90
CA ILE A 56 -9.12 0.65 7.82
C ILE A 56 -10.43 0.67 7.05
N SER A 57 -11.23 -0.39 7.16
CA SER A 57 -12.49 -0.49 6.44
C SER A 57 -13.58 -1.14 7.29
N GLU A 58 -14.77 -0.57 7.25
CA GLU A 58 -15.95 -1.19 7.86
C GLU A 58 -16.42 -2.43 7.09
N ILE A 59 -16.09 -2.48 5.79
CA ILE A 59 -16.50 -3.55 4.89
C ILE A 59 -15.38 -4.60 4.81
N PRO A 60 -15.69 -5.90 4.75
CA PRO A 60 -14.70 -6.92 4.40
C PRO A 60 -13.94 -6.55 3.14
N LEU A 61 -12.61 -6.52 3.23
CA LEU A 61 -11.73 -6.43 2.09
C LEU A 61 -11.16 -7.82 1.83
N ASP A 62 -11.59 -8.42 0.72
CA ASP A 62 -11.06 -9.71 0.30
C ASP A 62 -9.80 -9.48 -0.52
N VAL A 63 -8.66 -9.58 0.15
CA VAL A 63 -7.36 -9.42 -0.48
C VAL A 63 -7.00 -10.78 -1.03
N ALA A 64 -7.33 -11.02 -2.30
CA ALA A 64 -6.95 -12.26 -2.96
C ALA A 64 -5.45 -12.49 -2.79
N SER A 65 -5.09 -13.68 -2.31
CA SER A 65 -3.69 -14.07 -2.13
C SER A 65 -2.95 -13.87 -3.46
N PRO A 66 -1.75 -13.25 -3.48
CA PRO A 66 -1.06 -12.87 -4.71
C PRO A 66 -0.73 -14.05 -5.63
N SER A 67 -0.88 -15.29 -5.17
CA SER A 67 -0.83 -16.49 -6.00
C SER A 67 -1.93 -16.59 -7.06
N ALA A 68 -2.98 -15.74 -7.02
CA ALA A 68 -4.03 -15.67 -8.03
C ALA A 68 -3.97 -14.45 -8.95
N LEU A 69 -3.07 -13.49 -8.68
CA LEU A 69 -2.87 -12.32 -9.52
C LEU A 69 -1.59 -12.53 -10.33
N ASP A 70 -1.74 -13.22 -11.45
CA ASP A 70 -0.86 -13.07 -12.60
C ASP A 70 -1.03 -11.61 -13.05
N VAL A 71 -0.32 -10.70 -12.38
CA VAL A 71 -0.24 -9.30 -12.80
C VAL A 71 0.46 -9.34 -14.15
N GLN A 72 -0.33 -9.35 -15.22
CA GLN A 72 0.15 -9.09 -16.57
C GLN A 72 1.06 -7.86 -16.47
N SER A 73 2.34 -8.11 -16.69
CA SER A 73 3.43 -7.16 -16.48
C SER A 73 3.45 -6.06 -17.54
N ASP A 74 2.30 -5.75 -18.13
CA ASP A 74 2.09 -4.78 -19.22
C ASP A 74 1.91 -3.34 -18.71
N PHE A 75 1.84 -3.10 -17.40
CA PHE A 75 1.68 -1.74 -16.84
C PHE A 75 2.99 -1.07 -16.39
N VAL A 76 4.15 -1.65 -16.69
CA VAL A 76 5.46 -1.07 -16.34
C VAL A 76 6.10 -0.38 -17.54
N ASP A 77 5.45 0.65 -18.10
CA ASP A 77 6.18 1.57 -19.00
C ASP A 77 5.64 3.02 -19.06
N GLU A 78 4.43 3.33 -18.57
CA GLU A 78 3.86 4.67 -18.83
C GLU A 78 4.33 5.81 -17.89
N TYR A 79 5.15 5.51 -16.88
CA TYR A 79 5.71 6.55 -15.98
C TYR A 79 7.24 6.62 -15.95
N ALA A 80 7.92 5.96 -16.90
CA ALA A 80 9.37 6.03 -17.04
C ALA A 80 9.84 7.20 -17.93
N ASN A 81 9.10 8.32 -17.97
CA ASN A 81 9.54 9.51 -18.71
C ASN A 81 9.97 10.64 -17.75
N PRO A 82 11.28 10.83 -17.50
CA PRO A 82 11.78 11.92 -16.66
C PRO A 82 11.74 13.31 -17.33
N ASP A 83 11.19 13.48 -18.54
CA ASP A 83 11.24 14.73 -19.30
C ASP A 83 10.01 15.66 -19.17
N ILE A 84 9.04 15.38 -18.29
CA ILE A 84 7.88 16.28 -18.08
C ILE A 84 8.03 17.08 -16.77
N ILE A 85 9.14 17.80 -16.63
CA ILE A 85 9.23 18.96 -15.73
C ILE A 85 9.90 20.10 -16.51
N GLY A 86 9.14 20.74 -17.37
CA GLY A 86 9.68 21.83 -18.18
C GLY A 86 8.67 22.45 -19.11
N THR A 87 7.67 23.15 -18.58
CA THR A 87 7.28 24.50 -19.06
C THR A 87 6.36 25.15 -18.03
N THR A 88 6.88 26.19 -17.39
CA THR A 88 6.09 27.21 -16.70
C THR A 88 5.11 27.87 -17.69
N PRO A 89 3.84 28.15 -17.31
CA PRO A 89 3.03 29.09 -18.07
C PRO A 89 3.50 30.51 -17.71
N THR A 90 4.12 31.20 -18.67
CA THR A 90 4.36 32.65 -18.62
C THR A 90 3.08 33.36 -19.12
N PRO A 91 2.73 34.55 -18.60
CA PRO A 91 1.36 35.08 -18.59
C PRO A 91 0.82 35.53 -19.96
#